data_AF-A0A1C5J8Q1-F1
#
_entry.id   AF-A0A1C5J8Q1-F1
#
_cell.length_a   1.000
_cell.length_b   1.000
_cell.length_c   1.000
_cell.angle_alpha   90.00
_cell.angle_beta   90.00
_cell.angle_gamma   90.00
#
_symmetry.space_group_name_H-M   'P 1'
#
loop_
_entity.id
_entity.type
_entity.pdbx_description
1 polymer ?
#
loop_
_entity_poly.entity_id
_entity_poly.type
_entity_poly.pdbx_seq_one_letter_code
_entity_poly.pdbx_strand_id
1 'polypeptide(L)' 'MTREVPLLVELAWCCLECHRYERCEKCTDSGFCSALEAARTRIRAWRRYRSVFGWR' A
#
# COMPACT_ATOMS: atom_id res chain seq x y z
N MET A 1 12.75 -20.37 -1.10
CA MET A 1 11.60 -19.77 -0.39
C MET A 1 11.31 -18.42 -1.02
N THR A 2 10.37 -18.35 -1.95
CA THR A 2 9.78 -17.09 -2.40
C THR A 2 9.21 -16.41 -1.16
N ARG A 3 9.79 -15.28 -0.72
CA ARG A 3 9.23 -14.48 0.37
C ARG A 3 7.90 -13.91 -0.14
N GLU A 4 6.83 -14.65 0.10
CA GLU A 4 5.47 -14.24 -0.21
C GLU A 4 5.23 -12.85 0.37
N VAL A 5 4.66 -11.98 -0.45
CA VAL A 5 4.28 -10.64 0.00
C VAL A 5 3.10 -10.84 0.95
N PRO A 6 3.13 -10.28 2.18
CA PRO A 6 1.99 -10.42 3.08
C PRO A 6 0.72 -9.90 2.40
N LEU A 7 -0.39 -10.62 2.55
CA LEU A 7 -1.69 -10.28 1.94
C LEU A 7 -2.09 -8.81 2.17
N LEU A 8 -1.82 -8.26 3.36
CA LEU A 8 -2.09 -6.86 3.68
C LEU A 8 -1.32 -5.85 2.82
N VAL A 9 -0.15 -6.23 2.32
CA VAL A 9 0.67 -5.42 1.41
C VAL A 9 0.14 -5.56 -0.03
N GLU A 10 -0.28 -6.75 -0.43
CA GLU A 10 -0.93 -6.96 -1.74
C GLU A 10 -2.22 -6.13 -1.85
N LEU A 11 -3.09 -6.21 -0.84
CA LEU A 11 -4.30 -5.40 -0.78
C LEU A 11 -4.02 -3.90 -0.76
N ALA A 12 -2.89 -3.48 -0.16
CA ALA A 12 -2.46 -2.08 -0.21
C ALA A 12 -2.07 -1.65 -1.63
N TRP A 13 -1.41 -2.52 -2.41
CA TRP A 13 -1.14 -2.25 -3.82
C TRP A 13 -2.42 -2.16 -4.65
N CYS A 14 -3.35 -3.10 -4.47
CA CYS A 14 -4.66 -3.05 -5.12
C CYS A 14 -5.40 -1.76 -4.78
N CYS A 15 -5.39 -1.32 -3.52
CA CYS A 15 -6.00 -0.06 -3.12
C CYS A 15 -5.42 1.14 -3.89
N LEU A 16 -4.10 1.21 -4.05
CA LEU A 16 -3.45 2.28 -4.82
C LEU A 16 -3.84 2.21 -6.31
N GLU A 17 -3.91 1.00 -6.87
CA GLU A 17 -4.27 0.78 -8.26
C GLU A 17 -5.71 1.17 -8.54
N CYS A 18 -6.67 0.71 -7.73
CA CYS A 18 -8.06 1.14 -7.82
C CYS A 18 -8.17 2.67 -7.78
N HIS A 19 -7.45 3.33 -6.86
CA HIS A 19 -7.46 4.79 -6.74
C HIS A 19 -6.81 5.54 -7.90
N ARG A 20 -5.99 4.86 -8.71
CA ARG A 20 -5.39 5.43 -9.93
C ARG A 20 -6.42 5.49 -11.06
N TYR A 21 -7.28 4.47 -11.16
CA TYR A 21 -8.32 4.38 -12.19
C TYR A 21 -9.61 5.11 -11.78
N GLU A 22 -9.99 5.00 -10.50
CA GLU A 22 -11.20 5.58 -9.96
C GLU A 22 -10.92 6.16 -8.57
N ARG A 23 -10.98 7.48 -8.46
CA ARG A 23 -10.82 8.16 -7.17
C ARG A 23 -12.06 7.94 -6.33
N CYS A 24 -11.85 7.51 -5.08
CA CYS A 24 -12.91 7.43 -4.11
C CYS A 24 -13.57 8.81 -3.88
N GLU A 25 -14.84 8.85 -3.47
CA GLU A 25 -15.53 10.13 -3.19
C GLU A 25 -14.75 11.03 -2.22
N LYS A 26 -14.19 10.45 -1.15
CA LYS A 26 -13.35 11.17 -0.16
C LYS A 26 -12.12 11.81 -0.79
N CYS A 27 -11.53 11.13 -1.77
CA CYS A 27 -10.35 11.54 -2.52
C CYS A 27 -10.67 12.71 -3.45
N THR A 28 -11.87 12.70 -4.02
CA THR A 28 -12.35 13.72 -4.96
C THR A 28 -12.78 15.00 -4.23
N ASP A 29 -13.38 14.87 -3.04
CA ASP A 29 -13.93 15.99 -2.28
C ASP A 29 -12.87 16.73 -1.45
N SER A 30 -12.00 15.99 -0.75
CA SER A 30 -11.02 16.58 0.18
C SER A 30 -9.57 16.51 -0.30
N GLY A 31 -9.30 15.78 -1.38
CA GLY A 31 -7.93 15.42 -1.78
C GLY A 31 -7.25 14.41 -0.85
N PHE A 32 -7.90 14.03 0.26
CA PHE A 32 -7.37 13.15 1.29
C PHE A 32 -8.16 11.85 1.38
N CYS A 33 -7.45 10.72 1.49
CA CYS A 33 -8.07 9.42 1.69
C CYS A 33 -7.28 8.62 2.71
N SER A 34 -7.91 8.33 3.84
CA SER A 34 -7.31 7.54 4.91
C SER A 34 -6.93 6.13 4.45
N ALA A 35 -7.69 5.53 3.54
CA ALA A 35 -7.36 4.24 2.96
C ALA A 35 -6.09 4.31 2.10
N LEU A 36 -5.93 5.37 1.31
CA LEU A 36 -4.74 5.61 0.49
C LEU A 36 -3.50 5.83 1.35
N GLU A 37 -3.62 6.62 2.43
CA GLU A 37 -2.51 6.86 3.36
C GLU A 37 -2.13 5.60 4.14
N ALA A 38 -3.11 4.80 4.58
CA ALA A 38 -2.87 3.52 5.21
C ALA A 38 -2.17 2.54 4.25
N ALA A 39 -2.59 2.49 2.98
CA ALA A 39 -1.97 1.65 1.96
C ALA A 39 -0.50 2.06 1.70
N ARG A 40 -0.23 3.36 1.52
CA ARG A 40 1.13 3.91 1.37
C ARG A 40 2.01 3.55 2.56
N THR A 41 1.47 3.67 3.77
CA THR A 41 2.19 3.37 5.01
C THR A 41 2.57 1.90 5.09
N ARG A 42 1.65 0.97 4.80
CA ARG A 42 1.90 -0.48 4.77
C ARG A 42 3.00 -0.86 3.78
N ILE A 43 2.94 -0.29 2.58
CA ILE A 43 3.96 -0.53 1.54
C ILE A 43 5.33 -0.01 1.97
N ARG A 44 5.41 1.19 2.55
CA ARG A 44 6.67 1.75 3.07
C ARG A 44 7.24 0.89 4.19
N ALA A 45 6.39 0.45 5.13
CA ALA A 45 6.78 -0.43 6.23
C ALA A 45 7.31 -1.77 5.70
N TRP A 46 6.63 -2.38 4.73
CA TRP A 46 7.09 -3.62 4.09
C TRP A 46 8.43 -3.45 3.38
N ARG A 47 8.62 -2.37 2.62
CA ARG A 47 9.91 -2.08 1.98
C ARG A 47 11.03 -1.94 3.00
N ARG A 48 10.77 -1.28 4.14
CA ARG A 48 11.74 -1.15 5.23
C ARG A 48 12.05 -2.49 5.90
N TYR A 49 11.03 -3.30 6.16
CA TYR A 49 11.23 -4.65 6.68
C TYR A 49 12.07 -5.49 5.71
N ARG A 50 11.76 -5.44 4.41
CA ARG A 50 12.53 -6.14 3.38
C ARG A 50 13.93 -5.56 3.19
N SER A 51 14.16 -4.26 3.39
CA SER A 51 15.54 -3.73 3.30
C SER A 51 16.39 -4.18 4.50
N VAL A 52 15.81 -4.19 5.71
CA VAL A 52 16.53 -4.56 6.95
C VAL A 52 16.75 -6.07 7.06
N PHE A 53 15.73 -6.86 6.74
CA PHE A 53 15.72 -8.32 6.94
C PHE A 53 15.77 -9.12 5.62
N GLY A 54 15.85 -8.44 4.47
CA GLY A 54 15.88 -9.05 3.12
C GLY A 54 17.25 -9.47 2.62
N TRP A 55 18.31 -8.95 3.23
CA TRP A 55 19.70 -9.20 2.88
C TRP A 55 20.33 -10.24 3.82
N ARG A 56 19.71 -11.41 3.92
CA ARG A 56 20.32 -12.56 4.60
C ARG A 56 20.01 -13.83 3.84
#